data_AF-A0A6H5JPU7-F1
#
_entry.id   AF-A0A6H5JPU7-F1
#
_cell.length_a   1.000
_cell.length_b   1.000
_cell.length_c   1.000
_cell.angle_alpha   90.00
_cell.angle_beta   90.00
_cell.angle_gamma   90.00
#
_symmetry.space_group_name_H-M   'P 1'
#
loop_
_entity.id
_entity.type
_entity.pdbx_description
1 polymer ?
#
loop_
_entity_poly.entity_id
_entity_poly.type
_entity_poly.pdbx_seq_one_letter_code
_entity_poly.pdbx_strand_id
1 'polypeptide(L)'
;MEEDVGYIIGFRYKCERCVEYNGTVEESEQRRTSFNAWDVGCLDRLPDYVSKEFLFILTHRSGIDIRLVDRLADDLVHGKGFSAAAKYIRQAHTTKFMVYQLKYVSLADARRSSRVSLFGAAPVPEKFGIFDDTEKYCGAVPSDHYLRDVWRTYFSELPVLEVEGVKWTREDYLPRVHQRWDGTVLAGDASFKFANIIRRGATAHGERTRPVHGIFTVFNEYEQVQ
;
A
#
# COMPACT_ATOMS: atom_id res chain seq x y z
N MET A 1 -1.24 11.02 16.72
CA MET A 1 -0.07 10.36 16.12
C MET A 1 -0.51 9.87 14.76
N GLU A 2 -0.25 10.63 13.69
CA GLU A 2 -0.41 10.10 12.34
C GLU A 2 0.71 9.08 12.16
N GLU A 3 0.36 7.80 12.16
CA GLU A 3 1.32 6.71 11.95
C GLU A 3 2.09 6.96 10.64
N ASP A 4 3.41 6.73 10.69
CA ASP A 4 4.33 6.76 9.56
C ASP A 4 3.86 5.74 8.49
N VAL A 5 2.90 6.13 7.67
CA VAL A 5 2.46 5.35 6.52
C VAL A 5 3.54 5.50 5.45
N GLY A 6 4.28 4.42 5.22
CA GLY A 6 5.48 4.41 4.37
C GLY A 6 5.24 3.79 3.01
N TYR A 7 5.75 4.44 1.96
CA TYR A 7 6.05 3.79 0.70
C TYR A 7 7.54 3.40 0.75
N ILE A 8 7.84 2.10 0.63
CA ILE A 8 9.22 1.62 0.63
C ILE A 8 9.63 1.33 -0.81
N ILE A 9 10.56 2.13 -1.31
CA ILE A 9 11.39 1.74 -2.44
C ILE A 9 12.55 0.99 -1.84
N GLY A 10 12.49 -0.34 -1.84
CA GLY A 10 13.62 -1.09 -1.35
C GLY A 10 14.78 -1.01 -2.37
N PHE A 11 15.97 -1.32 -1.90
CA PHE A 11 17.15 -1.38 -2.74
C PHE A 11 17.15 -2.66 -3.60
N ARG A 12 17.60 -2.51 -4.85
CA ARG A 12 17.97 -3.63 -5.73
C ARG A 12 19.47 -3.88 -5.57
N TYR A 13 19.81 -5.07 -5.12
CA TYR A 13 21.21 -5.48 -4.93
C TYR A 13 21.72 -6.20 -6.17
N LYS A 14 23.00 -5.99 -6.47
CA LYS A 14 23.73 -6.72 -7.52
C LYS A 14 24.63 -7.76 -6.85
N CYS A 15 24.50 -9.01 -7.27
CA CYS A 15 25.37 -10.10 -6.82
C CYS A 15 26.61 -10.13 -7.70
N GLU A 16 27.73 -9.58 -7.23
CA GLU A 16 29.00 -9.55 -7.98
C GLU A 16 29.46 -10.96 -8.38
N ARG A 17 29.40 -11.91 -7.44
CA ARG A 17 29.75 -13.32 -7.68
C ARG A 17 28.87 -13.99 -8.75
N CYS A 18 27.62 -13.57 -8.88
CA CYS A 18 26.69 -14.12 -9.87
C CYS A 18 27.00 -13.58 -11.28
N VAL A 19 27.54 -12.36 -11.37
CA VAL A 19 27.99 -11.77 -12.64
C VAL A 19 29.22 -12.50 -13.15
N GLU A 20 30.19 -12.76 -12.27
CA GLU A 20 31.38 -13.55 -12.60
C GLU A 20 31.02 -14.98 -13.02
N TYR A 21 30.15 -15.65 -12.26
CA TYR A 21 29.66 -16.98 -12.57
C TYR A 21 29.02 -17.05 -13.96
N ASN A 22 28.08 -16.15 -14.27
CA ASN A 22 27.38 -16.12 -15.55
C ASN A 22 28.29 -15.85 -16.76
N GLY A 23 29.46 -15.24 -16.55
CA GLY A 23 30.46 -15.06 -17.61
C GLY A 23 31.15 -16.36 -18.03
N THR A 24 30.99 -17.45 -17.27
CA THR A 24 31.71 -18.72 -17.46
C THR A 24 30.82 -19.90 -17.87
N VAL A 25 29.50 -19.75 -17.80
CA VAL A 25 28.51 -20.81 -18.07
C VAL A 25 27.66 -20.49 -19.29
N GLU A 26 27.10 -21.54 -19.90
CA GLU A 26 26.12 -21.41 -20.98
C GLU A 26 24.86 -20.66 -20.54
N GLU A 27 24.17 -20.05 -21.50
CA GLU A 27 23.02 -19.17 -21.28
C GLU A 27 21.86 -19.83 -20.51
N SER A 28 21.74 -21.16 -20.63
CA SER A 28 20.73 -21.97 -19.95
C SER A 28 20.93 -22.10 -18.42
N GLU A 29 22.15 -21.89 -17.92
CA GLU A 29 22.50 -22.03 -16.49
C GLU A 29 22.73 -20.68 -15.79
N GLN A 30 22.48 -19.58 -16.48
CA GLN A 30 22.70 -18.24 -15.93
C GLN A 30 21.78 -17.96 -14.74
N ARG A 31 22.38 -17.46 -13.67
CA ARG A 31 21.69 -17.05 -12.44
C ARG A 31 21.25 -15.60 -12.52
N ARG A 32 20.24 -15.22 -11.75
CA ARG A 32 19.88 -13.79 -11.63
C ARG A 32 21.04 -13.02 -11.00
N THR A 33 21.52 -11.99 -11.69
CA THR A 33 22.64 -11.13 -11.25
C THR A 33 22.21 -10.03 -10.28
N SER A 34 20.91 -9.85 -10.11
CA SER A 34 20.34 -8.87 -9.18
C SER A 34 19.09 -9.44 -8.51
N PHE A 35 18.87 -9.04 -7.27
CA PHE A 35 17.69 -9.38 -6.49
C PHE A 35 17.21 -8.14 -5.73
N ASN A 36 15.92 -8.05 -5.46
CA ASN A 36 15.38 -6.99 -4.61
C ASN A 36 15.51 -7.39 -3.14
N ALA A 37 15.64 -6.42 -2.24
CA ALA A 37 15.69 -6.68 -0.80
C ALA A 37 14.49 -7.50 -0.28
N TRP A 38 13.37 -7.44 -1.00
CA TRP A 38 12.09 -8.07 -0.68
C TRP A 38 11.76 -9.23 -1.62
N ASP A 39 12.73 -9.79 -2.35
CA ASP A 39 12.47 -11.01 -3.11
C ASP A 39 12.04 -12.14 -2.18
N VAL A 40 11.13 -13.01 -2.64
CA VAL A 40 10.50 -14.08 -1.84
C VAL A 40 11.54 -14.92 -1.09
N GLY A 41 12.63 -15.30 -1.76
CA GLY A 41 13.71 -16.08 -1.12
C GLY A 41 14.48 -15.34 -0.01
N CYS A 42 14.42 -14.01 0.05
CA CYS A 42 14.93 -13.23 1.17
C CYS A 42 13.95 -13.22 2.34
N LEU A 43 12.65 -13.06 2.05
CA LEU A 43 11.59 -13.04 3.06
C LEU A 43 11.39 -14.42 3.72
N ASP A 44 11.51 -15.50 2.95
CA ASP A 44 11.40 -16.88 3.43
C ASP A 44 12.50 -17.25 4.44
N ARG A 45 13.60 -16.47 4.46
CA ARG A 45 14.70 -16.65 5.42
C ARG A 45 14.52 -15.84 6.69
N LEU A 46 13.56 -14.92 6.73
CA LEU A 46 13.26 -14.15 7.92
C LEU A 46 12.53 -15.05 8.93
N PRO A 47 12.76 -14.86 10.25
CA PRO A 47 11.93 -15.50 11.26
C PRO A 47 10.44 -15.19 11.03
N ASP A 48 9.56 -16.17 11.26
CA ASP A 48 8.12 -16.07 10.98
C ASP A 48 7.44 -14.86 11.64
N TYR A 49 7.92 -14.45 12.82
CA TYR A 49 7.39 -13.24 13.48
C TYR A 49 7.78 -11.95 12.73
N VAL A 50 8.99 -11.88 12.17
CA VAL A 50 9.48 -10.71 11.41
C VAL A 50 8.79 -10.64 10.05
N SER A 51 8.60 -11.77 9.38
CA SER A 51 7.91 -11.80 8.09
C SER A 51 6.45 -11.37 8.21
N LYS A 52 5.78 -11.72 9.32
CA LYS A 52 4.40 -11.29 9.62
C LYS A 52 4.27 -9.82 10.01
N GLU A 53 5.30 -9.22 10.60
CA GLU A 53 5.34 -7.77 10.84
C GLU A 53 5.52 -6.97 9.54
N PHE A 54 6.03 -7.60 8.48
CA PHE A 54 6.27 -6.96 7.19
C PHE A 54 4.98 -6.87 6.35
N LEU A 55 4.12 -5.92 6.72
CA LEU A 55 2.83 -5.66 6.07
C LEU A 55 2.97 -4.81 4.79
N PHE A 56 3.72 -5.30 3.80
CA PHE A 56 3.86 -4.63 2.50
C PHE A 56 3.31 -5.46 1.35
N ILE A 57 2.56 -4.82 0.46
CA ILE A 57 2.25 -5.37 -0.86
C ILE A 57 3.44 -5.12 -1.75
N LEU A 58 4.11 -6.21 -2.10
CA LEU A 58 5.33 -6.19 -2.90
C LEU A 58 4.99 -6.29 -4.37
N THR A 59 5.42 -5.30 -5.14
CA THR A 59 5.40 -5.33 -6.59
C THR A 59 6.79 -5.58 -7.14
N HIS A 60 6.88 -5.80 -8.45
CA HIS A 60 8.16 -5.93 -9.14
C HIS A 60 9.07 -4.69 -8.95
N ARG A 61 8.50 -3.49 -8.74
CA ARG A 61 9.25 -2.23 -8.71
C ARG A 61 9.39 -1.63 -7.30
N SER A 62 8.47 -1.91 -6.39
CA SER A 62 8.43 -1.30 -5.06
C SER A 62 7.49 -2.03 -4.10
N GLY A 63 7.55 -1.68 -2.81
CA GLY A 63 6.62 -2.13 -1.79
C GLY A 63 5.74 -0.99 -1.29
N ILE A 64 4.46 -1.25 -1.09
CA ILE A 64 3.55 -0.30 -0.44
C ILE A 64 3.05 -0.87 0.88
N ASP A 65 2.99 -0.05 1.94
CA ASP A 65 2.41 -0.48 3.22
C ASP A 65 0.93 -0.78 3.03
N ILE A 66 0.46 -1.93 3.53
CA ILE A 66 -0.94 -2.34 3.47
C ILE A 66 -1.85 -1.28 4.09
N ARG A 67 -1.42 -0.60 5.16
CA ARG A 67 -2.19 0.47 5.82
C ARG A 67 -2.39 1.69 4.90
N LEU A 68 -1.44 1.97 4.02
CA LEU A 68 -1.61 3.01 2.99
C LEU A 68 -2.69 2.60 1.99
N VAL A 69 -2.69 1.33 1.62
CA VAL A 69 -3.68 0.76 0.70
C VAL A 69 -5.06 0.71 1.35
N ASP A 70 -5.18 0.32 2.60
CA ASP A 70 -6.46 0.40 3.33
C ASP A 70 -6.98 1.84 3.41
N ARG A 71 -6.11 2.83 3.64
CA ARG A 71 -6.52 4.25 3.58
C ARG A 71 -6.97 4.68 2.18
N LEU A 72 -6.39 4.11 1.12
CA LEU A 72 -6.88 4.31 -0.25
C LEU A 72 -8.31 3.80 -0.40
N ALA A 73 -8.68 2.71 0.26
CA ALA A 73 -10.07 2.20 0.29
C ALA A 73 -11.03 3.28 0.76
N ASP A 74 -10.72 3.86 1.92
CA ASP A 74 -11.53 4.90 2.55
C ASP A 74 -11.63 6.11 1.64
N ASP A 75 -10.52 6.56 1.08
CA ASP A 75 -10.49 7.69 0.15
C ASP A 75 -11.38 7.43 -1.09
N LEU A 76 -11.35 6.22 -1.65
CA LEU A 76 -12.18 5.83 -2.79
C LEU A 76 -13.67 5.78 -2.43
N VAL A 77 -14.01 5.27 -1.24
CA VAL A 77 -15.40 5.26 -0.73
C VAL A 77 -15.95 6.68 -0.60
N HIS A 78 -15.11 7.64 -0.18
CA HIS A 78 -15.47 9.05 -0.11
C HIS A 78 -15.35 9.79 -1.45
N GLY A 79 -15.17 9.09 -2.57
CA GLY A 79 -15.12 9.66 -3.91
C GLY A 79 -13.81 10.36 -4.27
N LYS A 80 -12.75 10.21 -3.48
CA LYS A 80 -11.42 10.71 -3.83
C LYS A 80 -10.76 9.71 -4.79
N GLY A 81 -10.41 10.17 -5.99
CA GLY A 81 -9.68 9.34 -6.94
C GLY A 81 -8.21 9.13 -6.57
N PHE A 82 -7.57 8.13 -7.18
CA PHE A 82 -6.15 7.81 -6.99
C PHE A 82 -5.19 8.99 -7.21
N SER A 83 -5.54 9.94 -8.08
CA SER A 83 -4.76 11.17 -8.29
C SER A 83 -4.68 12.04 -7.04
N ALA A 84 -5.79 12.16 -6.29
CA ALA A 84 -5.81 12.91 -5.03
C ALA A 84 -4.94 12.21 -3.98
N ALA A 85 -5.02 10.89 -3.91
CA ALA A 85 -4.20 10.11 -2.98
C ALA A 85 -2.69 10.19 -3.32
N ALA A 86 -2.31 10.14 -4.60
CA ALA A 86 -0.92 10.34 -5.01
C ALA A 86 -0.39 11.73 -4.59
N LYS A 87 -1.22 12.78 -4.72
CA LYS A 87 -0.87 14.13 -4.23
C LYS A 87 -0.72 14.17 -2.70
N TYR A 88 -1.61 13.48 -1.98
CA TYR A 88 -1.53 13.36 -0.52
C TYR A 88 -0.24 12.65 -0.09
N ILE A 89 0.12 11.52 -0.73
CA ILE A 89 1.37 10.80 -0.47
C ILE A 89 2.58 11.71 -0.73
N ARG A 90 2.59 12.45 -1.84
CA ARG A 90 3.64 13.43 -2.14
C ARG A 90 3.76 14.49 -1.05
N GLN A 91 2.64 15.02 -0.58
CA GLN A 91 2.62 16.02 0.48
C GLN A 91 3.15 15.44 1.79
N ALA A 92 2.73 14.23 2.18
CA ALA A 92 3.24 13.54 3.36
C ALA A 92 4.77 13.31 3.27
N HIS A 93 5.27 12.84 2.13
CA HIS A 93 6.71 12.69 1.89
C HIS A 93 7.45 14.04 1.97
N THR A 94 6.85 15.12 1.46
CA THR A 94 7.44 16.46 1.49
C THR A 94 7.55 16.97 2.92
N THR A 95 6.51 16.80 3.73
CA THR A 95 6.53 17.15 5.16
C THR A 95 7.60 16.35 5.90
N LYS A 96 7.69 15.03 5.65
CA LYS A 96 8.72 14.17 6.24
C LYS A 96 10.13 14.61 5.85
N PHE A 97 10.34 14.97 4.60
CA PHE A 97 11.61 15.52 4.10
C PHE A 97 12.00 16.78 4.86
N MET A 98 11.07 17.74 4.99
CA MET A 98 11.31 18.99 5.72
C MET A 98 11.68 18.75 7.18
N VAL A 99 10.97 17.82 7.86
CA VAL A 99 11.27 17.45 9.24
C VAL A 99 12.66 16.83 9.36
N TYR A 100 13.05 15.94 8.44
CA TYR A 100 14.38 15.33 8.45
C TYR A 100 15.48 16.34 8.13
N GLN A 101 15.23 17.26 7.21
CA GLN A 101 16.15 18.35 6.91
C GLN A 101 16.37 19.25 8.14
N LEU A 102 15.31 19.60 8.88
CA LEU A 102 15.42 20.36 10.13
C LEU A 102 16.23 19.61 11.19
N LYS A 103 15.95 18.32 11.40
CA LYS A 103 16.71 17.46 12.31
C LYS A 103 18.20 17.41 11.92
N TYR A 104 18.48 17.30 10.62
CA TYR A 104 19.83 17.28 10.10
C TYR A 104 20.58 18.58 10.36
N VAL A 105 19.95 19.73 10.07
CA VAL A 105 20.55 21.06 10.32
C VAL A 105 20.84 21.24 11.82
N SER A 106 19.89 20.89 12.69
CA SER A 106 20.09 20.96 14.14
C SER A 106 21.27 20.10 14.61
N LEU A 107 21.39 18.87 14.09
CA LEU A 107 22.52 17.98 14.38
C LEU A 107 23.86 18.54 13.86
N ALA A 108 23.86 19.09 12.65
CA ALA A 108 25.03 19.71 12.03
C ALA A 108 25.53 20.91 12.86
N ASP A 109 24.62 21.75 13.34
CA ASP A 109 24.94 22.90 14.18
C ASP A 109 25.44 22.47 15.56
N ALA A 110 24.81 21.47 16.20
CA ALA A 110 25.27 20.92 17.47
C ALA A 110 26.70 20.34 17.37
N ARG A 111 27.03 19.67 16.25
CA ARG A 111 28.38 19.15 15.98
C ARG A 111 29.41 20.24 15.74
N ARG A 112 29.03 21.35 15.09
CA ARG A 112 29.90 22.52 14.91
C ARG A 112 30.21 23.15 16.27
N SER A 113 29.18 23.41 17.08
CA SER A 113 29.33 24.04 18.39
C SER A 113 30.14 23.19 19.38
N SER A 114 30.04 21.86 19.32
CA SER A 114 30.76 20.95 20.24
C SER A 114 32.23 20.70 19.87
N ARG A 115 32.63 20.84 18.60
CA ARG A 115 33.98 20.49 18.13
C ARG A 115 34.95 21.65 17.97
N VAL A 116 34.47 22.90 18.00
CA VAL A 116 35.33 24.09 17.95
C VAL A 116 36.26 24.21 19.18
N SER A 117 36.04 23.42 20.24
CA SER A 117 36.74 23.57 21.51
C SER A 117 38.02 22.74 21.71
N LEU A 118 38.30 21.67 20.94
CA LEU A 118 39.30 20.68 21.41
C LEU A 118 40.39 20.22 20.42
N PHE A 119 40.17 20.05 19.11
CA PHE A 119 41.19 19.42 18.23
C PHE A 119 41.24 19.86 16.75
N GLY A 120 40.90 21.11 16.43
CA GLY A 120 40.97 21.65 15.06
C GLY A 120 39.64 21.63 14.30
N ALA A 121 39.66 22.10 13.05
CA ALA A 121 38.45 22.35 12.25
C ALA A 121 37.63 21.06 12.08
N ALA A 122 36.38 21.09 12.57
CA ALA A 122 35.46 19.98 12.41
C ALA A 122 35.21 19.70 10.91
N PRO A 123 35.10 18.41 10.49
CA PRO A 123 34.73 18.10 9.11
C PRO A 123 33.36 18.73 8.81
N VAL A 124 33.29 19.43 7.67
CA VAL A 124 32.05 20.05 7.21
C VAL A 124 31.01 18.94 7.04
N PRO A 125 29.84 19.03 7.70
CA PRO A 125 28.79 18.05 7.52
C PRO A 125 28.42 17.94 6.04
N GLU A 126 28.15 16.73 5.57
CA GLU A 126 27.73 16.52 4.18
C GLU A 126 26.45 17.30 3.86
N LYS A 127 26.15 17.58 2.60
CA LYS A 127 24.84 18.16 2.24
C LYS A 127 23.75 17.08 2.40
N PHE A 128 22.65 17.42 3.08
CA PHE A 128 21.51 16.53 3.36
C PHE A 128 20.93 15.81 2.13
N GLY A 129 21.03 16.44 0.94
CA GLY A 129 20.45 15.94 -0.30
C GLY A 129 19.23 16.75 -0.73
N ILE A 130 18.81 16.56 -1.97
CA ILE A 130 17.54 17.10 -2.50
C ILE A 130 16.43 16.04 -2.36
N PHE A 131 15.17 16.46 -2.47
CA PHE A 131 14.02 15.57 -2.28
C PHE A 131 14.05 14.35 -3.22
N ASP A 132 14.31 14.56 -4.51
CA ASP A 132 14.34 13.49 -5.52
C ASP A 132 15.71 12.80 -5.66
N ASP A 133 16.62 13.00 -4.69
CA ASP A 133 17.95 12.38 -4.70
C ASP A 133 17.85 10.87 -4.45
N THR A 134 18.06 10.06 -5.48
CA THR A 134 17.97 8.59 -5.41
C THR A 134 19.04 7.96 -4.51
N GLU A 135 20.16 8.64 -4.27
CA GLU A 135 21.23 8.15 -3.40
C GLU A 135 21.04 8.56 -1.94
N LYS A 136 20.15 9.54 -1.68
CA LYS A 136 19.89 10.09 -0.35
C LYS A 136 18.46 9.88 0.10
N TYR A 137 17.60 10.88 -0.06
CA TYR A 137 16.25 10.85 0.50
C TYR A 137 15.29 9.96 -0.31
N CYS A 138 15.50 9.84 -1.62
CA CYS A 138 14.69 9.06 -2.55
C CYS A 138 13.18 9.33 -2.40
N GLY A 139 12.78 10.61 -2.55
CA GLY A 139 11.39 11.07 -2.41
C GLY A 139 10.41 10.62 -3.50
N ALA A 140 10.66 9.48 -4.15
CA ALA A 140 9.84 9.02 -5.25
C ALA A 140 8.41 8.68 -4.79
N VAL A 141 7.44 9.23 -5.53
CA VAL A 141 6.01 9.12 -5.23
C VAL A 141 5.37 8.14 -6.23
N PRO A 142 4.52 7.22 -5.78
CA PRO A 142 3.78 6.35 -6.68
C PRO A 142 2.87 7.13 -7.62
N SER A 143 2.81 6.69 -8.89
CA SER A 143 1.83 7.22 -9.85
C SER A 143 0.42 6.77 -9.50
N ASP A 144 -0.59 7.50 -9.98
CA ASP A 144 -1.99 7.12 -9.84
C ASP A 144 -2.31 5.76 -10.49
N HIS A 145 -1.68 5.45 -11.62
CA HIS A 145 -1.77 4.14 -12.26
C HIS A 145 -1.22 3.04 -11.37
N TYR A 146 -0.02 3.24 -10.79
CA TYR A 146 0.57 2.28 -9.87
C TYR A 146 -0.33 2.03 -8.65
N LEU A 147 -0.88 3.09 -8.04
CA LEU A 147 -1.79 2.96 -6.90
C LEU A 147 -3.06 2.17 -7.27
N ARG A 148 -3.59 2.39 -8.48
CA ARG A 148 -4.75 1.65 -8.97
C ARG A 148 -4.45 0.17 -9.15
N ASP A 149 -3.31 -0.17 -9.75
CA ASP A 149 -2.91 -1.56 -9.98
C ASP A 149 -2.70 -2.29 -8.65
N VAL A 150 -1.97 -1.67 -7.74
CA VAL A 150 -1.74 -2.17 -6.40
C VAL A 150 -3.03 -2.37 -5.63
N TRP A 151 -3.93 -1.38 -5.67
CA TRP A 151 -5.25 -1.48 -5.04
C TRP A 151 -6.04 -2.67 -5.59
N ARG A 152 -6.06 -2.82 -6.93
CA ARG A 152 -6.74 -3.94 -7.59
C ARG A 152 -6.15 -5.29 -7.17
N THR A 153 -4.82 -5.42 -7.18
CA THR A 153 -4.16 -6.66 -6.76
C THR A 153 -4.46 -6.97 -5.29
N TYR A 154 -4.35 -6.00 -4.41
CA TYR A 154 -4.67 -6.19 -2.99
C TYR A 154 -6.13 -6.54 -2.73
N PHE A 155 -7.05 -5.88 -3.43
CA PHE A 155 -8.48 -6.02 -3.16
C PHE A 155 -9.07 -7.29 -3.78
N SER A 156 -8.70 -7.59 -5.04
CA SER A 156 -9.37 -8.61 -5.86
C SER A 156 -8.50 -9.82 -6.21
N GLU A 157 -7.19 -9.80 -5.96
CA GLU A 157 -6.28 -10.89 -6.40
C GLU A 157 -5.57 -11.57 -5.22
N LEU A 158 -5.16 -10.82 -4.20
CA LEU A 158 -4.46 -11.37 -3.06
C LEU A 158 -5.43 -12.09 -2.10
N PRO A 159 -5.16 -13.36 -1.75
CA PRO A 159 -5.95 -14.06 -0.76
C PRO A 159 -5.68 -13.50 0.63
N VAL A 160 -6.74 -13.12 1.34
CA VAL A 160 -6.68 -12.66 2.73
C VAL A 160 -6.89 -13.83 3.68
N LEU A 161 -7.68 -14.81 3.28
CA LEU A 161 -7.99 -15.99 4.08
C LEU A 161 -8.05 -17.23 3.19
N GLU A 162 -7.52 -18.35 3.66
CA GLU A 162 -7.67 -19.65 3.03
C GLU A 162 -8.28 -20.61 4.04
N VAL A 163 -9.49 -21.12 3.74
CA VAL A 163 -10.22 -22.07 4.58
C VAL A 163 -10.59 -23.25 3.69
N GLU A 164 -10.20 -24.46 4.09
CA GLU A 164 -10.53 -25.70 3.38
C GLU A 164 -10.12 -25.70 1.89
N GLY A 165 -8.99 -25.04 1.57
CA GLY A 165 -8.48 -24.91 0.21
C GLY A 165 -9.22 -23.88 -0.65
N VAL A 166 -10.21 -23.17 -0.11
CA VAL A 166 -10.85 -22.03 -0.76
C VAL A 166 -10.14 -20.75 -0.33
N LYS A 167 -9.56 -20.05 -1.30
CA LYS A 167 -8.91 -18.75 -1.13
C LYS A 167 -9.94 -17.64 -1.29
N TRP A 168 -10.05 -16.79 -0.28
CA TRP A 168 -10.93 -15.62 -0.29
C TRP A 168 -10.09 -14.37 -0.45
N THR A 169 -10.46 -13.56 -1.45
CA THR A 169 -9.91 -12.23 -1.64
C THR A 169 -10.52 -11.26 -0.63
N ARG A 170 -9.99 -10.04 -0.55
CA ARG A 170 -10.61 -9.00 0.31
C ARG A 170 -12.02 -8.65 -0.17
N GLU A 171 -12.22 -8.62 -1.48
CA GLU A 171 -13.53 -8.43 -2.12
C GLU A 171 -14.54 -9.52 -1.70
N ASP A 172 -14.11 -10.78 -1.58
CA ASP A 172 -14.96 -11.88 -1.12
C ASP A 172 -15.18 -11.87 0.40
N TYR A 173 -14.15 -11.47 1.15
CA TYR A 173 -14.10 -11.57 2.60
C TYR A 173 -14.92 -10.48 3.28
N LEU A 174 -14.81 -9.21 2.85
CA LEU A 174 -15.48 -8.09 3.52
C LEU A 174 -17.00 -8.29 3.65
N PRO A 175 -17.76 -8.65 2.60
CA PRO A 175 -19.19 -8.91 2.73
C PRO A 175 -19.54 -10.05 3.69
N ARG A 176 -18.61 -11.01 3.88
CA ARG A 176 -18.77 -12.16 4.78
C ARG A 176 -18.46 -11.82 6.23
N VAL A 177 -17.48 -10.98 6.51
CA VAL A 177 -17.22 -10.49 7.88
C VAL A 177 -18.37 -9.65 8.39
N HIS A 178 -19.04 -8.92 7.49
CA HIS A 178 -20.27 -8.20 7.82
C HIS A 178 -21.49 -9.12 7.99
N GLN A 179 -21.35 -10.45 7.83
CA GLN A 179 -22.38 -11.42 8.24
C GLN A 179 -22.44 -11.52 9.76
N ARG A 180 -23.66 -11.58 10.29
CA ARG A 180 -23.86 -11.85 11.72
C ARG A 180 -23.48 -13.30 12.04
N TRP A 181 -23.26 -13.57 13.32
CA TRP A 181 -22.91 -14.89 13.88
C TRP A 181 -23.97 -15.98 13.61
N ASP A 182 -25.18 -15.60 13.20
CA ASP A 182 -26.27 -16.49 12.80
C ASP A 182 -26.19 -16.92 11.32
N GLY A 183 -25.13 -16.53 10.60
CA GLY A 183 -24.96 -16.83 9.17
C GLY A 183 -25.79 -15.92 8.25
N THR A 184 -26.52 -14.95 8.80
CA THR A 184 -27.32 -14.03 7.99
C THR A 184 -26.41 -12.93 7.42
N VAL A 185 -26.30 -12.92 6.09
CA VAL A 185 -25.74 -11.79 5.34
C VAL A 185 -26.78 -10.69 5.34
N LEU A 186 -26.46 -9.55 5.95
CA LEU A 186 -27.15 -8.30 5.62
C LEU A 186 -26.74 -7.95 4.18
N ALA A 187 -27.40 -8.59 3.21
CA ALA A 187 -27.40 -8.20 1.80
C ALA A 187 -28.20 -6.89 1.67
N GLY A 188 -27.73 -5.84 2.34
CA GLY A 188 -28.49 -4.62 2.61
C GLY A 188 -27.88 -3.34 2.05
N ASP A 189 -26.57 -3.31 1.75
CA ASP A 189 -25.96 -2.16 1.05
C ASP A 189 -25.62 -2.49 -0.43
N ALA A 190 -26.48 -3.30 -1.04
CA ALA A 190 -26.39 -3.66 -2.45
C ALA A 190 -27.24 -2.72 -3.32
N SER A 191 -27.35 -1.44 -2.95
CA SER A 191 -28.13 -0.40 -3.64
C SER A 191 -27.91 -0.41 -5.17
N PHE A 192 -26.69 -0.69 -5.61
CA PHE A 192 -26.32 -0.79 -7.03
C PHE A 192 -26.68 -2.13 -7.70
N LYS A 193 -26.72 -3.25 -6.97
CA LYS A 193 -27.14 -4.56 -7.53
C LYS A 193 -28.65 -4.60 -7.76
N PHE A 194 -29.43 -3.96 -6.89
CA PHE A 194 -30.88 -3.83 -7.07
C PHE A 194 -31.23 -2.99 -8.30
N ALA A 195 -30.53 -1.88 -8.54
CA ALA A 195 -30.72 -1.08 -9.76
C ALA A 195 -30.48 -1.90 -11.04
N ASN A 196 -29.47 -2.78 -11.05
CA ASN A 196 -29.15 -3.63 -12.20
C ASN A 196 -30.17 -4.77 -12.38
N ILE A 197 -30.68 -5.35 -11.29
CA ILE A 197 -31.76 -6.34 -11.31
C ILE A 197 -33.07 -5.71 -11.79
N ILE A 198 -33.43 -4.52 -11.32
CA ILE A 198 -34.59 -3.74 -11.78
C ILE A 198 -34.45 -3.43 -13.28
N ARG A 199 -33.27 -3.00 -13.73
CA ARG A 199 -33.01 -2.66 -15.13
C ARG A 199 -33.04 -3.87 -16.08
N ARG A 200 -32.54 -5.03 -15.64
CA ARG A 200 -32.55 -6.29 -16.41
C ARG A 200 -33.94 -6.94 -16.42
N GLY A 201 -34.71 -6.82 -15.34
CA GLY A 201 -36.11 -7.24 -15.30
C GLY A 201 -37.02 -6.41 -16.21
N ALA A 202 -36.70 -5.13 -16.40
CA ALA A 202 -37.46 -4.21 -17.25
C ALA A 202 -37.33 -4.49 -18.77
N THR A 203 -36.25 -5.15 -19.21
CA THR A 203 -35.91 -5.28 -20.63
C THR A 203 -36.31 -6.62 -21.25
N ALA A 204 -36.74 -7.59 -20.45
CA ALA A 204 -36.96 -8.96 -20.93
C ALA A 204 -38.29 -9.18 -21.68
N HIS A 205 -39.35 -8.38 -21.47
CA HIS A 205 -40.67 -8.71 -22.03
C HIS A 205 -41.59 -7.56 -22.48
N GLY A 206 -41.14 -6.31 -22.58
CA GLY A 206 -41.98 -5.21 -23.08
C GLY A 206 -43.19 -4.86 -22.19
N GLU A 207 -43.40 -5.57 -21.09
CA GLU A 207 -44.38 -5.23 -20.05
C GLU A 207 -43.81 -4.18 -19.11
N ARG A 208 -44.65 -3.21 -18.73
CA ARG A 208 -44.32 -2.19 -17.72
C ARG A 208 -43.79 -2.88 -16.45
N THR A 209 -42.66 -2.38 -15.97
CA THR A 209 -41.97 -2.83 -14.76
C THR A 209 -42.94 -3.07 -13.61
N ARG A 210 -43.04 -4.33 -13.14
CA ARG A 210 -43.74 -4.65 -11.91
C ARG A 210 -43.00 -3.97 -10.74
N PRO A 211 -43.72 -3.35 -9.78
CA PRO A 211 -43.08 -2.76 -8.61
C PRO A 211 -42.39 -3.86 -7.80
N VAL A 212 -41.06 -3.85 -7.80
CA VAL A 212 -40.26 -4.71 -6.92
C VAL A 212 -40.43 -4.16 -5.51
N HIS A 213 -41.19 -4.87 -4.68
CA HIS A 213 -41.33 -4.53 -3.27
C HIS A 213 -40.07 -5.01 -2.56
N GLY A 214 -39.11 -4.09 -2.38
CA GLY A 214 -37.95 -4.30 -1.50
C GLY A 214 -38.33 -3.90 -0.08
N ILE A 215 -37.99 -4.74 0.90
CA ILE A 215 -37.99 -4.31 2.30
C ILE A 215 -36.75 -3.45 2.49
N PHE A 216 -36.93 -2.14 2.55
CA PHE A 216 -35.88 -1.21 2.93
C PHE A 216 -35.80 -1.16 4.45
N THR A 217 -34.72 -1.66 5.02
CA THR A 217 -34.38 -1.33 6.40
C THR A 217 -33.78 0.06 6.38
N VAL A 218 -34.62 1.08 6.58
CA VAL A 218 -34.13 2.43 6.90
C VAL A 218 -33.56 2.31 8.30
N PHE A 219 -32.25 2.16 8.43
CA PHE A 219 -31.58 2.44 9.68
C PHE A 219 -31.72 3.95 9.90
N ASN A 220 -32.69 4.30 10.72
CA ASN A 220 -32.82 5.64 11.25
C ASN A 220 -31.60 5.81 12.16
N GLU A 221 -30.58 6.53 11.69
CA GLU A 221 -29.45 6.96 12.52
C GLU A 221 -29.95 7.99 13.55
N TYR A 222 -30.70 7.51 14.54
CA TYR A 222 -31.19 8.29 15.68
C TYR A 222 -30.75 7.64 16.99
N GLU A 223 -29.54 7.09 17.03
CA GLU A 223 -28.88 6.72 18.28
C GLU A 223 -27.41 7.13 18.24
N GLN A 224 -27.17 8.42 18.52
CA GLN A 224 -26.04 8.91 19.30
C GLN A 224 -26.22 10.41 19.60
N VAL A 225 -27.26 10.72 20.37
CA VAL A 225 -27.29 11.93 21.22
C VAL A 225 -27.59 11.44 22.63
N GLN A 226 -26.53 11.20 23.41
CA GLN A 226 -26.53 11.30 24.87
C GLN A 226 -25.19 11.87 25.31
#